data_AF-A0AAE4MED7-F1
#
_entry.id   AF-A0AAE4MED7-F1
#
_cell.length_a   1.000
_cell.length_b   1.000
_cell.length_c   1.000
_cell.angle_alpha   90.00
_cell.angle_beta   90.00
_cell.angle_gamma   90.00
#
_symmetry.space_group_name_H-M   'P 1'
#
loop_
_entity.id
_entity.type
_entity.pdbx_description
1 polymer ?
#
loop_
_entity_poly.entity_id
_entity_poly.type
_entity_poly.pdbx_seq_one_letter_code
_entity_poly.pdbx_strand_id
1 'polypeptide(L)'
;MKDKGEERRKPNQEHYEKLKGHITGGDIEGWNGWYREYMINMGSKKLDIGAYLEEGNFEEEDLQKVQLHYAHLGGAKFGEANLCNAELVGAHMQNSDLVCAQLRKTGLNEVDLTEAKMWDADLEGASLERSILDDANLNCANLKNAKLHSASLKKTNLTYAELQSVDLSKAHAERADFSYAHLEGAELVGTYLQGAIFTHAFVDSETLIIGDPNEIVDDDTDFTGVGLSVARIDPKLRTRLERNIRKKQWEEWYEYPHIYWFLIKIIIYIESIHLKKLPQDINTDKSEKDTKPAVISFNENGVNITVNYQSEFDGHKWIYKFDRVIRPFVNIPVKVFWWLSDYGSKTTRILGAFVGLNLLFTALYLWVVPLLPTIRQGAEPMFQELMFNNTTIVDPAAAFIQSNLIVFSITDVATSNLDYIPMAFVLVHIVLGYVLLAALVTRFAIMFQSLSP
;
A
#
# COMPACT_ATOMS: atom_id res chain seq x y z
N MET A 1 58.66 -28.54 -28.39
CA MET A 1 57.56 -29.34 -28.95
C MET A 1 56.27 -28.60 -28.64
N LYS A 2 55.49 -28.30 -29.68
CA LYS A 2 54.17 -27.68 -29.59
C LYS A 2 53.24 -28.61 -28.83
N ASP A 3 52.63 -28.13 -27.74
CA ASP A 3 51.32 -28.64 -27.35
C ASP A 3 50.30 -27.57 -27.74
N LYS A 4 49.42 -27.96 -28.65
CA LYS A 4 48.42 -27.08 -29.25
C LYS A 4 47.35 -26.81 -28.19
N GLY A 5 46.89 -25.56 -28.15
CA GLY A 5 45.78 -25.15 -27.30
C GLY A 5 44.58 -26.08 -27.46
N GLU A 6 44.19 -26.70 -26.36
CA GLU A 6 42.79 -26.95 -26.09
C GLU A 6 42.15 -25.59 -25.84
N GLU A 7 41.73 -24.91 -26.91
CA GLU A 7 40.56 -24.05 -26.81
C GLU A 7 39.45 -24.93 -26.22
N ARG A 8 39.16 -24.74 -24.93
CA ARG A 8 37.88 -25.17 -24.37
C ARG A 8 36.82 -24.49 -25.22
N ARG A 9 36.27 -25.20 -26.22
CA ARG A 9 35.04 -24.78 -26.90
C ARG A 9 34.05 -24.42 -25.79
N LYS A 10 33.57 -23.18 -25.79
CA LYS A 10 32.52 -22.76 -24.85
C LYS A 10 31.38 -23.78 -25.00
N PRO A 11 30.93 -24.45 -23.92
CA PRO A 11 29.84 -25.43 -23.98
C PRO A 11 28.58 -24.91 -24.71
N ASN A 12 28.42 -23.59 -24.74
CA ASN A 12 27.26 -22.86 -25.21
C ASN A 12 27.11 -22.83 -26.75
N GLN A 13 28.18 -23.01 -27.53
CA GLN A 13 28.10 -22.73 -28.97
C GLN A 13 27.57 -23.92 -29.79
N GLU A 14 27.84 -25.17 -29.42
CA GLU A 14 27.43 -26.31 -30.24
C GLU A 14 25.90 -26.51 -30.30
N HIS A 15 25.23 -26.48 -29.15
CA HIS A 15 23.77 -26.58 -29.10
C HIS A 15 23.09 -25.36 -29.70
N TYR A 16 23.64 -24.16 -29.47
CA TYR A 16 23.14 -22.93 -30.05
C TYR A 16 23.18 -22.96 -31.59
N GLU A 17 24.34 -23.24 -32.18
CA GLU A 17 24.50 -23.31 -33.64
C GLU A 17 23.64 -24.41 -34.24
N LYS A 18 23.47 -25.53 -33.52
CA LYS A 18 22.59 -26.61 -33.96
C LYS A 18 21.12 -26.18 -33.98
N LEU A 19 20.63 -25.57 -32.91
CA LEU A 19 19.27 -25.05 -32.84
C LEU A 19 19.05 -23.98 -33.91
N LYS A 20 19.96 -23.00 -34.05
CA LYS A 20 19.90 -21.97 -35.09
C LYS A 20 19.91 -22.56 -36.50
N GLY A 21 20.68 -23.62 -36.74
CA GLY A 21 20.67 -24.35 -38.00
C GLY A 21 19.30 -24.96 -38.33
N HIS A 22 18.64 -25.55 -37.34
CA HIS A 22 17.28 -26.08 -37.51
C HIS A 22 16.23 -24.99 -37.70
N ILE A 23 16.33 -23.87 -36.98
CA ILE A 23 15.43 -22.72 -37.14
C ILE A 23 15.56 -22.12 -38.55
N THR A 24 16.78 -21.79 -38.97
CA THR A 24 17.05 -21.22 -40.31
C THR A 24 16.68 -22.17 -41.45
N GLY A 25 16.75 -23.49 -41.21
CA GLY A 25 16.27 -24.52 -42.13
C GLY A 25 14.76 -24.76 -42.10
N GLY A 26 14.02 -24.16 -41.16
CA GLY A 26 12.58 -24.40 -40.96
C GLY A 26 12.25 -25.81 -40.47
N ASP A 27 13.19 -26.49 -39.82
CA ASP A 27 13.11 -27.90 -39.40
C ASP A 27 13.16 -28.03 -37.87
N ILE A 28 12.14 -27.50 -37.19
CA ILE A 28 12.03 -27.61 -35.72
C ILE A 28 11.81 -29.06 -35.26
N GLU A 29 11.21 -29.89 -36.11
CA GLU A 29 11.04 -31.33 -35.85
C GLU A 29 12.36 -32.08 -35.87
N GLY A 30 13.31 -31.69 -36.73
CA GLY A 30 14.67 -32.20 -36.71
C GLY A 30 15.39 -31.88 -35.40
N TRP A 31 15.24 -30.65 -34.88
CA TRP A 31 15.74 -30.31 -33.54
C TRP A 31 15.07 -31.18 -32.47
N ASN A 32 13.74 -31.27 -32.47
CA ASN A 32 12.98 -32.04 -31.49
C ASN A 32 13.36 -33.53 -31.52
N GLY A 33 13.58 -34.10 -32.69
CA GLY A 33 14.05 -35.48 -32.87
C GLY A 33 15.43 -35.69 -32.25
N TRP A 34 16.39 -34.83 -32.59
CA TRP A 34 17.72 -34.89 -31.99
C TRP A 34 17.69 -34.68 -30.48
N TYR A 35 16.90 -33.72 -30.00
CA TYR A 35 16.81 -33.39 -28.59
C TYR A 35 16.25 -34.56 -27.78
N ARG A 36 15.25 -35.28 -28.29
CA ARG A 36 14.76 -36.53 -27.66
C ARG A 36 15.85 -37.60 -27.56
N GLU A 37 16.62 -37.81 -28.62
CA GLU A 37 17.74 -38.76 -28.58
C GLU A 37 18.84 -38.31 -27.62
N TYR A 38 19.15 -37.02 -27.58
CA TYR A 38 20.10 -36.41 -26.65
C TYR A 38 19.69 -36.68 -25.19
N MET A 39 18.42 -36.44 -24.85
CA MET A 39 17.86 -36.72 -23.52
C MET A 39 17.95 -38.21 -23.15
N ILE A 40 17.63 -39.12 -24.09
CA ILE A 40 17.73 -40.57 -23.87
C ILE A 40 19.18 -40.99 -23.61
N ASN A 41 20.12 -40.46 -24.40
CA ASN A 41 21.53 -40.83 -24.34
C ASN A 41 22.23 -40.33 -23.07
N MET A 42 21.80 -39.20 -22.50
CA MET A 42 22.38 -38.71 -21.25
C MET A 42 22.09 -39.62 -20.05
N GLY A 43 20.91 -40.27 -20.02
CA GLY A 43 20.54 -41.20 -18.94
C GLY A 43 20.67 -40.61 -17.53
N SER A 44 20.51 -41.42 -16.48
CA SER A 44 20.49 -41.02 -15.06
C SER A 44 21.81 -40.47 -14.49
N LYS A 45 22.71 -39.93 -15.32
CA LYS A 45 24.06 -39.46 -14.96
C LYS A 45 24.26 -37.97 -15.26
N LYS A 46 23.52 -37.08 -14.58
CA LYS A 46 23.96 -35.77 -14.05
C LYS A 46 22.75 -34.92 -13.65
N LEU A 47 22.99 -34.00 -12.73
CA LEU A 47 22.05 -33.01 -12.20
C LEU A 47 21.58 -31.94 -13.22
N ASP A 48 21.99 -32.06 -14.49
CA ASP A 48 21.98 -31.00 -15.50
C ASP A 48 21.68 -31.65 -16.87
N ILE A 49 20.39 -31.82 -17.19
CA ILE A 49 19.91 -32.69 -18.28
C ILE A 49 19.54 -31.92 -19.55
N GLY A 50 19.58 -30.59 -19.55
CA GLY A 50 19.10 -29.77 -20.67
C GLY A 50 20.10 -29.46 -21.77
N ALA A 51 19.59 -28.83 -22.83
CA ALA A 51 20.43 -28.18 -23.84
C ALA A 51 21.03 -26.89 -23.26
N TYR A 52 22.35 -26.75 -23.31
CA TYR A 52 23.05 -25.51 -22.94
C TYR A 52 22.94 -24.44 -24.03
N LEU A 53 22.13 -23.41 -23.77
CA LEU A 53 21.78 -22.31 -24.67
C LEU A 53 21.87 -20.94 -23.98
N GLU A 54 22.65 -20.84 -22.91
CA GLU A 54 22.83 -19.61 -22.12
C GLU A 54 23.34 -18.46 -22.99
N GLU A 55 22.78 -17.27 -22.77
CA GLU A 55 23.06 -16.04 -23.54
C GLU A 55 22.80 -16.17 -25.06
N GLY A 56 22.12 -17.22 -25.52
CA GLY A 56 21.78 -17.43 -26.92
C GLY A 56 20.85 -16.33 -27.45
N ASN A 57 21.09 -15.86 -28.68
CA ASN A 57 20.20 -14.90 -29.34
C ASN A 57 19.22 -15.62 -30.29
N PHE A 58 17.94 -15.56 -29.92
CA PHE A 58 16.76 -16.04 -30.64
C PHE A 58 15.70 -14.93 -30.82
N GLU A 59 16.10 -13.66 -30.77
CA GLU A 59 15.21 -12.53 -31.08
C GLU A 59 14.57 -12.73 -32.47
N GLU A 60 13.26 -12.49 -32.55
CA GLU A 60 12.45 -12.60 -33.77
C GLU A 60 12.40 -14.00 -34.42
N GLU A 61 12.95 -15.03 -33.78
CA GLU A 61 13.01 -16.38 -34.35
C GLU A 61 11.69 -17.15 -34.21
N ASP A 62 11.43 -18.05 -35.16
CA ASP A 62 10.30 -18.99 -35.09
C ASP A 62 10.70 -20.29 -34.38
N LEU A 63 10.29 -20.40 -33.13
CA LEU A 63 10.53 -21.51 -32.21
C LEU A 63 9.23 -22.24 -31.87
N GLN A 64 8.21 -22.15 -32.73
CA GLN A 64 6.93 -22.78 -32.48
C GLN A 64 7.09 -24.29 -32.24
N LYS A 65 6.53 -24.80 -31.13
CA LYS A 65 6.61 -26.23 -30.73
C LYS A 65 8.04 -26.75 -30.48
N VAL A 66 9.02 -25.89 -30.25
CA VAL A 66 10.36 -26.34 -29.89
C VAL A 66 10.35 -27.08 -28.55
N GLN A 67 11.13 -28.16 -28.44
CA GLN A 67 11.36 -28.88 -27.20
C GLN A 67 12.68 -28.42 -26.56
N LEU A 68 12.56 -27.82 -25.37
CA LEU A 68 13.65 -27.22 -24.59
C LEU A 68 13.50 -27.54 -23.09
N HIS A 69 13.00 -28.73 -22.75
CA HIS A 69 12.85 -29.17 -21.37
C HIS A 69 14.18 -29.05 -20.61
N TYR A 70 14.14 -28.53 -19.38
CA TYR A 70 15.33 -28.38 -18.54
C TYR A 70 16.50 -27.59 -19.18
N ALA A 71 16.29 -26.90 -20.30
CA ALA A 71 17.36 -26.22 -21.03
C ALA A 71 17.95 -25.08 -20.19
N HIS A 72 19.25 -24.86 -20.33
CA HIS A 72 19.95 -23.74 -19.71
C HIS A 72 19.87 -22.55 -20.64
N LEU A 73 18.98 -21.61 -20.32
CA LEU A 73 18.60 -20.45 -21.10
C LEU A 73 18.80 -19.15 -20.31
N GLY A 74 19.64 -19.18 -19.27
CA GLY A 74 19.98 -18.01 -18.48
C GLY A 74 20.51 -16.89 -19.37
N GLY A 75 19.92 -15.70 -19.27
CA GLY A 75 20.27 -14.52 -20.08
C GLY A 75 20.03 -14.66 -21.58
N ALA A 76 19.37 -15.72 -22.05
CA ALA A 76 19.01 -15.88 -23.46
C ALA A 76 18.01 -14.81 -23.90
N LYS A 77 18.06 -14.45 -25.18
CA LYS A 77 17.21 -13.42 -25.78
C LYS A 77 16.20 -14.06 -26.72
N PHE A 78 14.94 -13.75 -26.48
CA PHE A 78 13.74 -14.22 -27.17
C PHE A 78 12.79 -13.06 -27.48
N GLY A 79 13.30 -11.82 -27.51
CA GLY A 79 12.48 -10.64 -27.83
C GLY A 79 11.76 -10.84 -29.15
N GLU A 80 10.44 -10.64 -29.16
CA GLU A 80 9.56 -10.85 -30.33
C GLU A 80 9.57 -12.29 -30.92
N ALA A 81 10.19 -13.26 -30.27
CA ALA A 81 10.27 -14.64 -30.76
C ALA A 81 8.91 -15.34 -30.71
N ASN A 82 8.66 -16.24 -31.65
CA ASN A 82 7.47 -17.09 -31.63
C ASN A 82 7.75 -18.41 -30.91
N LEU A 83 7.31 -18.53 -29.66
CA LEU A 83 7.42 -19.71 -28.80
C LEU A 83 6.07 -20.42 -28.61
N CYS A 84 5.08 -20.15 -29.46
CA CYS A 84 3.73 -20.71 -29.29
C CYS A 84 3.77 -22.24 -29.24
N ASN A 85 3.11 -22.83 -28.24
CA ASN A 85 3.09 -24.28 -27.98
C ASN A 85 4.48 -24.92 -27.78
N ALA A 86 5.54 -24.16 -27.50
CA ALA A 86 6.84 -24.72 -27.13
C ALA A 86 6.77 -25.44 -25.78
N GLU A 87 7.68 -26.38 -25.55
CA GLU A 87 7.80 -27.14 -24.30
C GLU A 87 9.11 -26.79 -23.60
N LEU A 88 9.01 -25.98 -22.55
CA LEU A 88 10.13 -25.42 -21.77
C LEU A 88 10.14 -25.93 -20.33
N VAL A 89 9.41 -27.00 -20.01
CA VAL A 89 9.22 -27.49 -18.63
C VAL A 89 10.56 -27.65 -17.92
N GLY A 90 10.70 -27.03 -16.75
CA GLY A 90 11.90 -27.07 -15.93
C GLY A 90 13.10 -26.28 -16.48
N ALA A 91 12.95 -25.52 -17.56
CA ALA A 91 14.04 -24.72 -18.13
C ALA A 91 14.52 -23.63 -17.15
N HIS A 92 15.82 -23.32 -17.21
CA HIS A 92 16.45 -22.28 -16.42
C HIS A 92 16.55 -21.02 -17.29
N MET A 93 15.67 -20.04 -17.07
CA MET A 93 15.51 -18.84 -17.91
C MET A 93 15.74 -17.55 -17.11
N GLN A 94 16.56 -17.61 -16.05
CA GLN A 94 16.84 -16.45 -15.21
C GLN A 94 17.45 -15.33 -16.06
N ASN A 95 17.04 -14.08 -15.82
CA ASN A 95 17.50 -12.90 -16.57
C ASN A 95 17.25 -12.95 -18.09
N SER A 96 16.42 -13.86 -18.59
CA SER A 96 16.09 -13.93 -20.01
C SER A 96 15.31 -12.71 -20.48
N ASP A 97 15.44 -12.39 -21.77
CA ASP A 97 14.69 -11.32 -22.43
C ASP A 97 13.60 -11.95 -23.31
N LEU A 98 12.33 -11.80 -22.91
CA LEU A 98 11.13 -12.32 -23.57
C LEU A 98 10.17 -11.16 -23.91
N VAL A 99 10.70 -9.96 -24.08
CA VAL A 99 9.91 -8.77 -24.40
C VAL A 99 9.13 -8.98 -25.68
N CYS A 100 7.81 -8.73 -25.66
CA CYS A 100 6.92 -8.95 -26.80
C CYS A 100 6.92 -10.40 -27.36
N ALA A 101 7.45 -11.40 -26.64
CA ALA A 101 7.51 -12.77 -27.11
C ALA A 101 6.11 -13.42 -27.18
N GLN A 102 5.89 -14.28 -28.17
CA GLN A 102 4.63 -15.02 -28.31
C GLN A 102 4.74 -16.37 -27.60
N LEU A 103 4.14 -16.49 -26.42
CA LEU A 103 4.20 -17.64 -25.51
C LEU A 103 2.83 -18.33 -25.34
N ARG A 104 1.93 -18.15 -26.32
CA ARG A 104 0.57 -18.71 -26.26
C ARG A 104 0.64 -20.23 -26.11
N LYS A 105 -0.05 -20.76 -25.10
CA LYS A 105 -0.14 -22.20 -24.79
C LYS A 105 1.23 -22.89 -24.61
N THR A 106 2.27 -22.14 -24.27
CA THR A 106 3.61 -22.69 -24.00
C THR A 106 3.62 -23.43 -22.66
N GLY A 107 4.33 -24.56 -22.61
CA GLY A 107 4.54 -25.33 -21.39
C GLY A 107 5.73 -24.78 -20.60
N LEU A 108 5.47 -23.90 -19.64
CA LEU A 108 6.44 -23.24 -18.75
C LEU A 108 6.37 -23.77 -17.29
N ASN A 109 5.87 -24.99 -17.09
CA ASN A 109 5.77 -25.57 -15.76
C ASN A 109 7.17 -25.73 -15.14
N GLU A 110 7.30 -25.39 -13.85
CA GLU A 110 8.55 -25.52 -13.09
C GLU A 110 9.75 -24.74 -13.70
N VAL A 111 9.49 -23.77 -14.58
CA VAL A 111 10.54 -22.90 -15.17
C VAL A 111 10.98 -21.86 -14.15
N ASP A 112 12.28 -21.54 -14.17
CA ASP A 112 12.83 -20.40 -13.43
C ASP A 112 13.00 -19.18 -14.35
N LEU A 113 12.08 -18.22 -14.23
CA LEU A 113 12.04 -16.91 -14.90
C LEU A 113 12.43 -15.77 -13.94
N THR A 114 13.20 -16.04 -12.90
CA THR A 114 13.66 -15.01 -11.95
C THR A 114 14.33 -13.85 -12.70
N GLU A 115 13.92 -12.61 -12.41
CA GLU A 115 14.40 -11.38 -13.05
C GLU A 115 14.22 -11.33 -14.59
N ALA A 116 13.36 -12.16 -15.17
CA ALA A 116 13.09 -12.16 -16.61
C ALA A 116 12.34 -10.88 -17.05
N LYS A 117 12.63 -10.42 -18.26
CA LYS A 117 11.93 -9.30 -18.90
C LYS A 117 10.85 -9.85 -19.82
N MET A 118 9.60 -9.57 -19.51
CA MET A 118 8.45 -10.16 -20.19
C MET A 118 7.35 -9.12 -20.44
N TRP A 119 7.70 -7.83 -20.51
CA TRP A 119 6.70 -6.79 -20.76
C TRP A 119 6.15 -6.94 -22.19
N ASP A 120 4.84 -6.71 -22.34
CA ASP A 120 4.07 -6.95 -23.56
C ASP A 120 4.13 -8.40 -24.11
N ALA A 121 4.61 -9.38 -23.33
CA ALA A 121 4.64 -10.79 -23.75
C ALA A 121 3.23 -11.40 -23.77
N ASP A 122 3.02 -12.36 -24.68
CA ASP A 122 1.71 -12.98 -24.91
C ASP A 122 1.68 -14.43 -24.41
N LEU A 123 1.29 -14.62 -23.16
CA LEU A 123 1.22 -15.88 -22.42
C LEU A 123 -0.20 -16.47 -22.37
N GLU A 124 -1.09 -16.12 -23.31
CA GLU A 124 -2.47 -16.61 -23.28
C GLU A 124 -2.53 -18.15 -23.24
N GLY A 125 -3.16 -18.69 -22.19
CA GLY A 125 -3.30 -20.12 -21.97
C GLY A 125 -1.99 -20.86 -21.67
N ALA A 126 -0.89 -20.16 -21.36
CA ALA A 126 0.37 -20.78 -20.96
C ALA A 126 0.25 -21.52 -19.63
N SER A 127 1.03 -22.59 -19.49
CA SER A 127 1.07 -23.38 -18.25
C SER A 127 2.33 -23.03 -17.48
N LEU A 128 2.18 -22.30 -16.37
CA LEU A 128 3.24 -21.79 -15.50
C LEU A 128 3.15 -22.42 -14.10
N GLU A 129 2.58 -23.61 -13.97
CA GLU A 129 2.38 -24.26 -12.67
C GLU A 129 3.73 -24.48 -11.99
N ARG A 130 3.84 -24.06 -10.72
CA ARG A 130 5.08 -24.14 -9.90
C ARG A 130 6.31 -23.46 -10.50
N SER A 131 6.15 -22.57 -11.47
CA SER A 131 7.24 -21.76 -12.00
C SER A 131 7.68 -20.69 -10.99
N ILE A 132 8.87 -20.14 -11.17
CA ILE A 132 9.43 -19.04 -10.37
C ILE A 132 9.54 -17.81 -11.28
N LEU A 133 8.82 -16.74 -10.96
CA LEU A 133 8.82 -15.46 -11.68
C LEU A 133 9.21 -14.31 -10.75
N ASP A 134 9.95 -14.62 -9.68
CA ASP A 134 10.36 -13.64 -8.67
C ASP A 134 11.13 -12.49 -9.34
N ASP A 135 10.78 -11.26 -8.96
CA ASP A 135 11.36 -10.01 -9.49
C ASP A 135 11.25 -9.86 -11.05
N ALA A 136 10.44 -10.68 -11.74
CA ALA A 136 10.20 -10.57 -13.18
C ALA A 136 9.32 -9.37 -13.54
N ASN A 137 9.44 -8.89 -14.79
CA ASN A 137 8.64 -7.78 -15.31
C ASN A 137 7.64 -8.26 -16.38
N LEU A 138 6.36 -8.39 -16.01
CA LEU A 138 5.21 -8.76 -16.84
C LEU A 138 4.27 -7.57 -17.09
N ASN A 139 4.78 -6.34 -17.05
CA ASN A 139 3.99 -5.14 -17.36
C ASN A 139 3.30 -5.29 -18.73
N CYS A 140 1.99 -5.01 -18.80
CA CYS A 140 1.16 -5.12 -20.01
C CYS A 140 1.10 -6.53 -20.65
N ALA A 141 1.62 -7.58 -19.99
CA ALA A 141 1.60 -8.93 -20.55
C ALA A 141 0.19 -9.51 -20.63
N ASN A 142 -0.08 -10.34 -21.65
CA ASN A 142 -1.34 -11.08 -21.77
C ASN A 142 -1.21 -12.46 -21.11
N LEU A 143 -1.87 -12.67 -19.98
CA LEU A 143 -1.92 -13.92 -19.22
C LEU A 143 -3.34 -14.50 -19.16
N LYS A 144 -4.22 -14.14 -20.10
CA LYS A 144 -5.59 -14.68 -20.16
C LYS A 144 -5.58 -16.20 -20.13
N ASN A 145 -6.37 -16.79 -19.23
CA ASN A 145 -6.47 -18.24 -19.03
C ASN A 145 -5.14 -18.96 -18.70
N ALA A 146 -4.10 -18.24 -18.30
CA ALA A 146 -2.85 -18.86 -17.90
C ALA A 146 -3.01 -19.61 -16.56
N LYS A 147 -2.20 -20.64 -16.35
CA LYS A 147 -2.20 -21.45 -15.13
C LYS A 147 -0.97 -21.13 -14.29
N LEU A 148 -1.15 -20.47 -13.16
CA LEU A 148 -0.09 -20.08 -12.22
C LEU A 148 -0.25 -20.80 -10.87
N HIS A 149 -0.90 -21.97 -10.86
CA HIS A 149 -1.09 -22.76 -9.64
C HIS A 149 0.25 -23.01 -8.92
N SER A 150 0.34 -22.59 -7.65
CA SER A 150 1.55 -22.70 -6.83
C SER A 150 2.81 -22.05 -7.42
N ALA A 151 2.69 -21.10 -8.36
CA ALA A 151 3.83 -20.35 -8.89
C ALA A 151 4.34 -19.32 -7.87
N SER A 152 5.62 -18.95 -7.97
CA SER A 152 6.20 -17.83 -7.23
C SER A 152 6.21 -16.58 -8.11
N LEU A 153 5.63 -15.50 -7.60
CA LEU A 153 5.42 -14.20 -8.24
C LEU A 153 5.92 -13.08 -7.29
N LYS A 154 6.95 -13.35 -6.47
CA LYS A 154 7.34 -12.40 -5.43
C LYS A 154 7.92 -11.15 -6.07
N LYS A 155 7.37 -9.99 -5.72
CA LYS A 155 7.75 -8.68 -6.28
C LYS A 155 7.66 -8.60 -7.82
N THR A 156 6.92 -9.50 -8.46
CA THR A 156 6.71 -9.46 -9.90
C THR A 156 5.89 -8.22 -10.26
N ASN A 157 6.29 -7.53 -11.32
CA ASN A 157 5.52 -6.42 -11.87
C ASN A 157 4.48 -6.95 -12.86
N LEU A 158 3.20 -6.90 -12.49
CA LEU A 158 2.03 -7.28 -13.29
C LEU A 158 1.13 -6.07 -13.59
N THR A 159 1.69 -4.85 -13.53
CA THR A 159 0.92 -3.64 -13.81
C THR A 159 0.36 -3.66 -15.23
N TYR A 160 -0.92 -3.31 -15.37
CA TYR A 160 -1.66 -3.35 -16.65
C TYR A 160 -1.73 -4.73 -17.32
N ALA A 161 -1.37 -5.83 -16.64
CA ALA A 161 -1.44 -7.17 -17.23
C ALA A 161 -2.89 -7.62 -17.45
N GLU A 162 -3.10 -8.41 -18.51
CA GLU A 162 -4.38 -9.06 -18.79
C GLU A 162 -4.42 -10.43 -18.10
N LEU A 163 -5.10 -10.55 -16.97
CA LEU A 163 -5.13 -11.74 -16.11
C LEU A 163 -6.55 -12.37 -16.07
N GLN A 164 -7.39 -12.14 -17.08
CA GLN A 164 -8.75 -12.65 -17.06
C GLN A 164 -8.76 -14.19 -17.03
N SER A 165 -9.57 -14.75 -16.15
CA SER A 165 -9.68 -16.21 -15.94
C SER A 165 -8.36 -16.91 -15.61
N VAL A 166 -7.38 -16.20 -15.03
CA VAL A 166 -6.12 -16.80 -14.57
C VAL A 166 -6.33 -17.65 -13.32
N ASP A 167 -5.65 -18.78 -13.20
CA ASP A 167 -5.59 -19.56 -11.95
C ASP A 167 -4.31 -19.19 -11.17
N LEU A 168 -4.46 -18.42 -10.10
CA LEU A 168 -3.40 -18.03 -9.15
C LEU A 168 -3.50 -18.82 -7.84
N SER A 169 -4.24 -19.92 -7.81
CA SER A 169 -4.49 -20.68 -6.59
C SER A 169 -3.17 -21.16 -5.97
N LYS A 170 -2.99 -20.90 -4.67
CA LYS A 170 -1.78 -21.20 -3.89
C LYS A 170 -0.49 -20.53 -4.39
N ALA A 171 -0.57 -19.56 -5.29
CA ALA A 171 0.60 -18.81 -5.74
C ALA A 171 1.17 -17.93 -4.62
N HIS A 172 2.47 -17.65 -4.72
CA HIS A 172 3.23 -16.78 -3.83
C HIS A 172 3.41 -15.40 -4.48
N ALA A 173 2.47 -14.49 -4.28
CA ALA A 173 2.47 -13.16 -4.90
C ALA A 173 2.83 -12.06 -3.89
N GLU A 174 3.67 -12.37 -2.90
CA GLU A 174 4.09 -11.42 -1.88
C GLU A 174 4.81 -10.23 -2.56
N ARG A 175 4.32 -9.01 -2.29
CA ARG A 175 4.81 -7.74 -2.85
C ARG A 175 4.71 -7.61 -4.38
N ALA A 176 3.96 -8.49 -5.05
CA ALA A 176 3.66 -8.34 -6.47
C ALA A 176 2.81 -7.07 -6.72
N ASP A 177 2.98 -6.46 -7.89
CA ASP A 177 2.23 -5.27 -8.30
C ASP A 177 1.24 -5.59 -9.42
N PHE A 178 -0.04 -5.68 -9.08
CA PHE A 178 -1.19 -5.87 -9.96
C PHE A 178 -1.92 -4.54 -10.27
N SER A 179 -1.28 -3.39 -10.09
CA SER A 179 -1.97 -2.11 -10.32
C SER A 179 -2.52 -2.02 -11.75
N TYR A 180 -3.79 -1.62 -11.88
CA TYR A 180 -4.52 -1.57 -13.16
C TYR A 180 -4.62 -2.89 -13.93
N ALA A 181 -4.33 -4.04 -13.31
CA ALA A 181 -4.44 -5.34 -13.95
C ALA A 181 -5.92 -5.76 -14.11
N HIS A 182 -6.17 -6.58 -15.12
CA HIS A 182 -7.50 -7.13 -15.44
C HIS A 182 -7.67 -8.53 -14.84
N LEU A 183 -8.35 -8.66 -13.70
CA LEU A 183 -8.53 -9.90 -12.94
C LEU A 183 -9.97 -10.45 -13.01
N GLU A 184 -10.74 -10.06 -14.02
CA GLU A 184 -12.10 -10.56 -14.24
C GLU A 184 -12.09 -12.10 -14.37
N GLY A 185 -12.87 -12.79 -13.53
CA GLY A 185 -12.87 -14.26 -13.47
C GLY A 185 -11.61 -14.93 -12.89
N ALA A 186 -10.63 -14.17 -12.38
CA ALA A 186 -9.42 -14.75 -11.80
C ALA A 186 -9.68 -15.53 -10.50
N GLU A 187 -8.94 -16.63 -10.28
CA GLU A 187 -9.00 -17.44 -9.06
C GLU A 187 -7.77 -17.22 -8.16
N LEU A 188 -7.96 -16.58 -7.00
CA LEU A 188 -6.94 -16.30 -5.99
C LEU A 188 -7.23 -17.09 -4.71
N VAL A 189 -7.33 -18.41 -4.82
CA VAL A 189 -7.63 -19.31 -3.69
C VAL A 189 -6.35 -19.73 -2.98
N GLY A 190 -6.17 -19.28 -1.73
CA GLY A 190 -4.99 -19.57 -0.92
C GLY A 190 -3.72 -18.89 -1.44
N THR A 191 -3.84 -17.86 -2.27
CA THR A 191 -2.73 -17.06 -2.79
C THR A 191 -2.14 -16.19 -1.68
N TYR A 192 -0.83 -16.18 -1.52
CA TYR A 192 -0.13 -15.30 -0.57
C TYR A 192 0.03 -13.90 -1.19
N LEU A 193 -0.56 -12.89 -0.56
CA LEU A 193 -0.74 -11.52 -1.04
C LEU A 193 -0.14 -10.47 -0.09
N GLN A 194 0.76 -10.85 0.83
CA GLN A 194 1.40 -9.94 1.77
C GLN A 194 2.12 -8.81 1.03
N GLY A 195 1.77 -7.56 1.32
CA GLY A 195 2.32 -6.37 0.66
C GLY A 195 2.02 -6.27 -0.83
N ALA A 196 1.17 -7.14 -1.40
CA ALA A 196 0.79 -7.07 -2.81
C ALA A 196 -0.07 -5.82 -3.07
N ILE A 197 0.04 -5.27 -4.27
CA ILE A 197 -0.60 -4.01 -4.67
C ILE A 197 -1.62 -4.31 -5.78
N PHE A 198 -2.90 -4.03 -5.55
CA PHE A 198 -3.99 -4.21 -6.52
C PHE A 198 -4.64 -2.87 -6.90
N THR A 199 -3.92 -1.77 -6.77
CA THR A 199 -4.51 -0.44 -6.90
C THR A 199 -5.18 -0.28 -8.27
N HIS A 200 -6.48 0.04 -8.28
CA HIS A 200 -7.30 0.14 -9.49
C HIS A 200 -7.36 -1.13 -10.37
N ALA A 201 -7.09 -2.30 -9.81
CA ALA A 201 -7.30 -3.56 -10.53
C ALA A 201 -8.79 -3.79 -10.82
N PHE A 202 -9.07 -4.35 -11.99
CA PHE A 202 -10.43 -4.65 -12.45
C PHE A 202 -10.82 -6.05 -11.99
N VAL A 203 -11.99 -6.16 -11.37
CA VAL A 203 -12.56 -7.41 -10.85
C VAL A 203 -14.04 -7.47 -11.20
N ASP A 204 -14.60 -8.68 -11.27
CA ASP A 204 -16.02 -8.90 -11.56
C ASP A 204 -16.64 -9.91 -10.58
N SER A 205 -17.85 -10.39 -10.89
CA SER A 205 -18.58 -11.32 -10.03
C SER A 205 -18.00 -12.74 -10.04
N GLU A 206 -17.15 -13.06 -11.01
CA GLU A 206 -16.50 -14.36 -11.11
C GLU A 206 -15.13 -14.37 -10.45
N THR A 207 -14.49 -13.20 -10.27
CA THR A 207 -13.24 -13.07 -9.51
C THR A 207 -13.41 -13.63 -8.09
N LEU A 208 -12.59 -14.62 -7.75
CA LEU A 208 -12.65 -15.37 -6.50
C LEU A 208 -11.41 -15.12 -5.64
N ILE A 209 -11.58 -14.60 -4.43
CA ILE A 209 -10.47 -14.36 -3.49
C ILE A 209 -10.81 -15.00 -2.15
N ILE A 210 -10.16 -16.13 -1.87
CA ILE A 210 -10.45 -16.93 -0.67
C ILE A 210 -9.14 -17.31 0.00
N GLY A 211 -9.05 -17.08 1.31
CA GLY A 211 -7.92 -17.53 2.13
C GLY A 211 -8.04 -17.04 3.57
N ASP A 212 -7.24 -17.59 4.48
CA ASP A 212 -7.19 -17.06 5.85
C ASP A 212 -6.52 -15.68 5.85
N PRO A 213 -7.21 -14.59 6.22
CA PRO A 213 -6.64 -13.25 6.18
C PRO A 213 -5.40 -13.06 7.07
N ASN A 214 -5.11 -13.94 8.02
CA ASN A 214 -3.88 -13.87 8.81
C ASN A 214 -2.69 -14.55 8.12
N GLU A 215 -2.97 -15.43 7.16
CA GLU A 215 -1.96 -16.20 6.43
C GLU A 215 -1.67 -15.63 5.05
N ILE A 216 -2.63 -14.94 4.41
CA ILE A 216 -2.49 -14.50 3.02
C ILE A 216 -2.33 -13.00 2.84
N VAL A 217 -2.69 -12.15 3.81
CA VAL A 217 -2.55 -10.69 3.69
C VAL A 217 -1.91 -10.09 4.92
N ASP A 218 -1.27 -8.93 4.77
CA ASP A 218 -0.73 -8.16 5.88
C ASP A 218 -1.38 -6.76 5.95
N ASP A 219 -0.78 -5.84 6.70
CA ASP A 219 -1.27 -4.47 6.86
C ASP A 219 -0.91 -3.56 5.68
N ASP A 220 -0.11 -4.04 4.73
CA ASP A 220 0.44 -3.28 3.61
C ASP A 220 -0.15 -3.72 2.26
N THR A 221 -0.81 -4.90 2.22
CA THR A 221 -1.64 -5.34 1.08
C THR A 221 -2.66 -4.27 0.69
N ASP A 222 -2.63 -3.84 -0.57
CA ASP A 222 -3.41 -2.71 -1.09
C ASP A 222 -4.47 -3.15 -2.08
N PHE A 223 -5.72 -2.76 -1.85
CA PHE A 223 -6.83 -2.97 -2.78
C PHE A 223 -7.56 -1.65 -3.07
N THR A 224 -6.86 -0.52 -2.95
CA THR A 224 -7.44 0.80 -3.15
C THR A 224 -7.97 0.94 -4.58
N GLY A 225 -9.23 1.39 -4.72
CA GLY A 225 -9.87 1.52 -6.03
C GLY A 225 -10.35 0.21 -6.66
N VAL A 226 -10.23 -0.93 -5.98
CA VAL A 226 -10.78 -2.21 -6.44
C VAL A 226 -12.26 -2.33 -6.05
N GLY A 227 -13.07 -2.85 -6.97
CA GLY A 227 -14.50 -3.12 -6.76
C GLY A 227 -14.76 -4.33 -5.85
N LEU A 228 -14.35 -4.29 -4.58
CA LEU A 228 -14.48 -5.42 -3.65
C LEU A 228 -15.92 -5.92 -3.50
N SER A 229 -16.92 -5.05 -3.64
CA SER A 229 -18.36 -5.41 -3.56
C SER A 229 -18.81 -6.40 -4.63
N VAL A 230 -18.15 -6.41 -5.80
CA VAL A 230 -18.51 -7.26 -6.92
C VAL A 230 -17.81 -8.62 -6.81
N ALA A 231 -16.54 -8.63 -6.38
CA ALA A 231 -15.76 -9.84 -6.25
C ALA A 231 -16.26 -10.77 -5.13
N ARG A 232 -16.08 -12.08 -5.36
CA ARG A 232 -16.41 -13.15 -4.40
C ARG A 232 -15.27 -13.31 -3.40
N ILE A 233 -15.39 -12.62 -2.27
CA ILE A 233 -14.36 -12.56 -1.22
C ILE A 233 -14.90 -13.14 0.09
N ASP A 234 -14.09 -13.93 0.80
CA ASP A 234 -14.41 -14.38 2.17
C ASP A 234 -14.76 -13.17 3.09
N PRO A 235 -15.81 -13.23 3.92
CA PRO A 235 -16.23 -12.10 4.75
C PRO A 235 -15.15 -11.55 5.69
N LYS A 236 -14.31 -12.41 6.28
CA LYS A 236 -13.21 -11.98 7.17
C LYS A 236 -12.11 -11.31 6.36
N LEU A 237 -11.79 -11.87 5.19
CA LEU A 237 -10.81 -11.30 4.27
C LEU A 237 -11.26 -9.93 3.74
N ARG A 238 -12.53 -9.81 3.31
CA ARG A 238 -13.12 -8.53 2.89
C ARG A 238 -12.97 -7.46 3.97
N THR A 239 -13.32 -7.79 5.21
CA THR A 239 -13.19 -6.87 6.35
C THR A 239 -11.74 -6.42 6.56
N ARG A 240 -10.78 -7.33 6.37
CA ARG A 240 -9.34 -7.05 6.46
C ARG A 240 -8.87 -6.11 5.34
N LEU A 241 -9.27 -6.37 4.10
CA LEU A 241 -8.93 -5.52 2.94
C LEU A 241 -9.54 -4.12 3.06
N GLU A 242 -10.81 -4.01 3.43
CA GLU A 242 -11.47 -2.71 3.66
C GLU A 242 -10.80 -1.91 4.80
N ARG A 243 -10.31 -2.59 5.85
CA ARG A 243 -9.50 -1.94 6.89
C ARG A 243 -8.20 -1.40 6.28
N ASN A 244 -7.50 -2.16 5.45
CA ASN A 244 -6.24 -1.71 4.82
C ASN A 244 -6.44 -0.53 3.88
N ILE A 245 -7.49 -0.55 3.05
CA ILE A 245 -7.86 0.57 2.18
C ILE A 245 -8.08 1.84 3.01
N ARG A 246 -8.86 1.73 4.10
CA ARG A 246 -9.03 2.87 5.02
C ARG A 246 -7.72 3.34 5.60
N LYS A 247 -6.87 2.43 6.10
CA LYS A 247 -5.55 2.77 6.64
C LYS A 247 -4.76 3.63 5.65
N LYS A 248 -4.63 3.20 4.40
CA LYS A 248 -3.90 3.95 3.36
C LYS A 248 -4.53 5.31 3.05
N GLN A 249 -5.84 5.36 2.78
CA GLN A 249 -6.54 6.62 2.50
C GLN A 249 -6.35 7.64 3.63
N TRP A 250 -6.37 7.18 4.89
CA TRP A 250 -6.13 8.05 6.02
C TRP A 250 -4.67 8.47 6.16
N GLU A 251 -3.72 7.54 6.00
CA GLU A 251 -2.30 7.86 6.01
C GLU A 251 -1.98 8.94 4.96
N GLU A 252 -2.51 8.81 3.74
CA GLU A 252 -2.40 9.83 2.67
C GLU A 252 -3.07 11.16 3.05
N TRP A 253 -4.30 11.14 3.55
CA TRP A 253 -5.04 12.35 3.93
C TRP A 253 -4.32 13.16 5.02
N TYR A 254 -3.70 12.49 5.98
CA TYR A 254 -2.99 13.14 7.09
C TYR A 254 -1.54 13.51 6.77
N GLU A 255 -0.91 12.90 5.78
CA GLU A 255 0.37 13.39 5.27
C GLU A 255 0.22 14.78 4.63
N TYR A 256 -0.94 15.07 4.02
CA TYR A 256 -1.32 16.37 3.46
C TYR A 256 -2.46 17.04 4.24
N PRO A 257 -2.22 17.59 5.44
CA PRO A 257 -3.30 18.15 6.24
C PRO A 257 -3.94 19.36 5.54
N HIS A 258 -5.10 19.17 4.90
CA HIS A 258 -5.85 20.27 4.28
C HIS A 258 -6.24 21.36 5.30
N ILE A 259 -6.42 20.97 6.56
CA ILE A 259 -6.63 21.87 7.70
C ILE A 259 -5.42 22.77 7.95
N TYR A 260 -4.21 22.28 7.71
CA TYR A 260 -2.97 23.05 7.85
C TYR A 260 -2.94 24.22 6.86
N TRP A 261 -3.35 23.97 5.61
CA TRP A 261 -3.50 25.02 4.60
C TRP A 261 -4.60 26.03 4.94
N PHE A 262 -5.71 25.58 5.52
CA PHE A 262 -6.77 26.47 5.99
C PHE A 262 -6.30 27.39 7.12
N LEU A 263 -5.58 26.84 8.10
CA LEU A 263 -4.99 27.62 9.20
C LEU A 263 -3.92 28.60 8.70
N ILE A 264 -3.06 28.18 7.75
CA ILE A 264 -2.11 29.08 7.08
C ILE A 264 -2.85 30.23 6.39
N LYS A 265 -3.95 29.95 5.67
CA LYS A 265 -4.75 31.00 5.01
C LYS A 265 -5.32 32.00 6.01
N ILE A 266 -5.82 31.54 7.15
CA ILE A 266 -6.32 32.42 8.22
C ILE A 266 -5.18 33.30 8.77
N ILE A 267 -3.99 32.73 8.98
CA ILE A 267 -2.87 33.49 9.54
C ILE A 267 -2.34 34.51 8.53
N ILE A 268 -2.17 34.13 7.26
CA ILE A 268 -1.84 35.07 6.17
C ILE A 268 -2.87 36.19 6.12
N TYR A 269 -4.16 35.87 6.27
CA TYR A 269 -5.22 36.86 6.32
C TYR A 269 -5.08 37.80 7.53
N ILE A 270 -4.81 37.29 8.73
CA ILE A 270 -4.61 38.09 9.95
C ILE A 270 -3.36 38.99 9.83
N GLU A 271 -2.25 38.48 9.29
CA GLU A 271 -1.04 39.26 9.05
C GLU A 271 -1.25 40.35 7.98
N SER A 272 -2.04 40.06 6.94
CA SER A 272 -2.43 41.06 5.94
C SER A 272 -3.25 42.21 6.54
N ILE A 273 -4.02 41.94 7.59
CA ILE A 273 -4.77 42.95 8.36
C ILE A 273 -3.84 43.74 9.28
N HIS A 274 -2.82 43.10 9.88
CA HIS A 274 -1.81 43.78 10.68
C HIS A 274 -0.94 44.73 9.83
N LEU A 275 -0.56 44.32 8.62
CA LEU A 275 0.20 45.16 7.68
C LEU A 275 -0.61 46.40 7.21
N LYS A 276 -1.93 46.30 7.09
CA LYS A 276 -2.82 47.44 6.80
C LYS A 276 -2.98 48.43 7.95
N LYS A 277 -2.57 48.06 9.17
CA LYS A 277 -2.65 48.91 10.38
C LYS A 277 -1.33 49.61 10.73
N LEU A 278 -0.25 49.40 9.98
CA LEU A 278 0.97 50.19 10.14
C LEU A 278 0.71 51.64 9.68
N PRO A 279 1.05 52.65 10.47
CA PRO A 279 0.93 54.05 10.05
C PRO A 279 1.79 54.29 8.80
N GLN A 280 1.21 54.94 7.78
CA GLN A 280 1.89 55.34 6.54
C GLN A 280 2.87 56.51 6.74
N ASP A 281 3.68 56.46 7.79
CA ASP A 281 4.69 57.48 8.06
C ASP A 281 6.08 56.85 7.99
N ILE A 282 6.50 56.51 6.78
CA ILE A 282 7.93 56.54 6.43
C ILE A 282 8.08 57.58 5.34
N ASN A 283 8.59 58.71 5.78
CA ASN A 283 8.98 59.88 5.03
C ASN A 283 9.79 59.49 3.79
N THR A 284 9.30 59.92 2.63
CA THR A 284 9.93 59.81 1.33
C THR A 284 11.18 60.67 1.28
N ASP A 285 12.36 60.06 1.37
CA ASP A 285 13.56 60.56 0.69
C ASP A 285 14.72 59.54 0.72
N LYS A 286 14.80 58.72 -0.34
CA LYS A 286 15.97 58.58 -1.23
C LYS A 286 15.88 57.34 -2.13
N SER A 287 16.11 57.63 -3.42
CA SER A 287 16.38 56.77 -4.58
C SER A 287 15.32 55.77 -5.03
N GLU A 288 14.61 56.18 -6.09
CA GLU A 288 14.25 55.38 -7.26
C GLU A 288 15.06 54.07 -7.41
N LYS A 289 14.35 52.93 -7.40
CA LYS A 289 14.45 51.90 -8.44
C LYS A 289 13.30 50.89 -8.32
N ASP A 290 12.58 50.77 -9.44
CA ASP A 290 11.72 49.65 -9.84
C ASP A 290 10.55 49.22 -8.93
N THR A 291 9.42 49.92 -9.04
CA THR A 291 8.11 49.29 -8.80
C THR A 291 7.10 49.78 -9.84
N LYS A 292 6.73 48.90 -10.79
CA LYS A 292 5.60 49.13 -11.71
C LYS A 292 4.28 49.10 -10.91
N PRO A 293 3.29 49.96 -11.24
CA PRO A 293 1.99 49.91 -10.58
C PRO A 293 1.18 48.68 -10.99
N ALA A 294 0.41 48.13 -10.05
CA ALA A 294 -0.48 46.99 -10.28
C ALA A 294 -1.64 47.39 -11.22
N VAL A 295 -1.87 46.59 -12.27
CA VAL A 295 -3.01 46.74 -13.19
C VAL A 295 -4.10 45.75 -12.76
N ILE A 296 -5.28 46.29 -12.43
CA ILE A 296 -6.49 45.50 -12.14
C ILE A 296 -7.33 45.52 -13.41
N SER A 297 -7.65 44.35 -13.97
CA SER A 297 -8.63 44.23 -15.06
C SER A 297 -9.78 43.30 -14.65
N PHE A 298 -10.99 43.64 -15.10
CA PHE A 298 -12.23 42.94 -14.79
C PHE A 298 -12.75 42.26 -16.06
N ASN A 299 -13.26 41.04 -15.95
CA ASN A 299 -14.08 40.43 -16.99
C ASN A 299 -15.21 39.59 -16.36
N GLU A 300 -16.35 39.52 -17.04
CA GLU A 300 -17.68 39.26 -16.45
C GLU A 300 -17.94 37.83 -15.90
N ASN A 301 -16.99 36.88 -15.99
CA ASN A 301 -17.27 35.45 -15.73
C ASN A 301 -16.42 34.75 -14.65
N GLY A 302 -15.83 35.48 -13.71
CA GLY A 302 -15.23 34.86 -12.52
C GLY A 302 -13.89 35.46 -12.14
N VAL A 303 -13.73 35.72 -10.84
CA VAL A 303 -12.65 36.50 -10.26
C VAL A 303 -11.35 35.70 -10.24
N ASN A 304 -10.39 36.07 -11.10
CA ASN A 304 -8.98 35.69 -10.94
C ASN A 304 -8.19 36.93 -10.52
N ILE A 305 -7.74 36.96 -9.26
CA ILE A 305 -6.87 38.04 -8.76
C ILE A 305 -5.42 37.56 -8.89
N THR A 306 -4.74 37.98 -9.95
CA THR A 306 -3.30 37.75 -10.07
C THR A 306 -2.58 38.95 -9.45
N VAL A 307 -2.18 38.83 -8.18
CA VAL A 307 -1.31 39.83 -7.55
C VAL A 307 0.14 39.40 -7.75
N ASN A 308 0.86 40.10 -8.62
CA ASN A 308 2.32 39.94 -8.72
C ASN A 308 2.97 40.63 -7.52
N TYR A 309 3.11 39.91 -6.41
CA TYR A 309 4.04 40.27 -5.34
C TYR A 309 5.39 39.59 -5.64
N GLN A 310 6.33 40.34 -6.22
CA GLN A 310 7.75 40.08 -6.01
C GLN A 310 8.18 40.87 -4.77
N SER A 311 7.83 40.36 -3.59
CA SER A 311 8.62 40.62 -2.40
C SER A 311 9.12 39.27 -1.89
N GLU A 312 10.44 39.12 -1.84
CA GLU A 312 11.11 38.09 -1.04
C GLU A 312 10.82 38.39 0.44
N PHE A 313 9.58 38.15 0.85
CA PHE A 313 9.27 37.97 2.25
C PHE A 313 9.75 36.57 2.62
N ASP A 314 10.44 36.46 3.75
CA ASP A 314 10.95 35.24 4.40
C ASP A 314 9.85 34.21 4.80
N GLY A 315 8.69 34.26 4.11
CA GLY A 315 7.47 33.51 4.37
C GLY A 315 7.63 32.01 4.21
N HIS A 316 8.58 31.54 3.39
CA HIS A 316 8.86 30.11 3.30
C HIS A 316 9.48 29.57 4.59
N LYS A 317 10.45 30.26 5.21
CA LYS A 317 11.09 29.78 6.45
C LYS A 317 10.15 29.72 7.63
N TRP A 318 9.25 30.71 7.77
CA TRP A 318 8.29 30.73 8.87
C TRP A 318 7.24 29.63 8.72
N ILE A 319 6.74 29.39 7.50
CA ILE A 319 5.82 28.27 7.22
C ILE A 319 6.47 26.92 7.54
N TYR A 320 7.74 26.69 7.16
CA TYR A 320 8.45 25.46 7.53
C TYR A 320 8.67 25.32 9.05
N LYS A 321 8.97 26.42 9.75
CA LYS A 321 9.16 26.41 11.20
C LYS A 321 7.85 26.20 11.94
N PHE A 322 6.76 26.75 11.42
CA PHE A 322 5.39 26.59 11.94
C PHE A 322 4.87 25.17 11.70
N ASP A 323 5.10 24.60 10.52
CA ASP A 323 4.80 23.19 10.20
C ASP A 323 5.43 22.28 11.26
N ARG A 324 6.73 22.45 11.49
CA ARG A 324 7.48 21.64 12.46
C ARG A 324 6.90 21.72 13.89
N VAL A 325 6.27 22.82 14.25
CA VAL A 325 5.69 23.02 15.58
C VAL A 325 4.25 22.49 15.65
N ILE A 326 3.39 22.75 14.66
CA ILE A 326 1.97 22.40 14.70
C ILE A 326 1.71 20.95 14.29
N ARG A 327 2.46 20.43 13.31
CA ARG A 327 2.32 19.07 12.78
C ARG A 327 2.27 17.99 13.88
N PRO A 328 3.13 17.98 14.91
CA PRO A 328 3.00 16.99 15.99
C PRO A 328 1.70 17.13 16.81
N PHE A 329 1.22 18.35 17.07
CA PHE A 329 -0.02 18.56 17.85
C PHE A 329 -1.27 18.08 17.12
N VAL A 330 -1.27 18.11 15.79
CA VAL A 330 -2.37 17.55 14.97
C VAL A 330 -2.19 16.05 14.78
N ASN A 331 -0.97 15.60 14.46
CA ASN A 331 -0.73 14.20 14.10
C ASN A 331 -0.81 13.24 15.28
N ILE A 332 -0.42 13.66 16.49
CA ILE A 332 -0.42 12.78 17.66
C ILE A 332 -1.86 12.35 18.03
N PRO A 333 -2.82 13.27 18.25
CA PRO A 333 -4.21 12.88 18.55
C PRO A 333 -4.83 12.00 17.47
N VAL A 334 -4.55 12.31 16.20
CA VAL A 334 -5.02 11.56 15.05
C VAL A 334 -4.48 10.14 15.07
N LYS A 335 -3.16 9.96 15.23
CA LYS A 335 -2.54 8.64 15.29
C LYS A 335 -3.08 7.82 16.45
N VAL A 336 -3.30 8.45 17.61
CA VAL A 336 -3.93 7.80 18.77
C VAL A 336 -5.34 7.36 18.43
N PHE A 337 -6.15 8.22 17.81
CA PHE A 337 -7.51 7.89 17.39
C PHE A 337 -7.57 6.68 16.44
N TRP A 338 -6.67 6.63 15.45
CA TRP A 338 -6.62 5.51 14.49
C TRP A 338 -6.11 4.21 15.09
N TRP A 339 -5.05 4.30 15.90
CA TRP A 339 -4.54 3.16 16.65
C TRP A 339 -5.64 2.56 17.55
N LEU A 340 -6.43 3.42 18.19
CA LEU A 340 -7.47 3.02 19.13
C LEU A 340 -8.70 2.44 18.43
N SER A 341 -9.11 3.03 17.31
CA SER A 341 -10.21 2.52 16.48
C SER A 341 -9.81 1.30 15.63
N ASP A 342 -8.50 1.05 15.47
CA ASP A 342 -7.94 0.09 14.52
C ASP A 342 -8.54 0.25 13.11
N TYR A 343 -8.60 1.51 12.66
CA TYR A 343 -9.26 1.94 11.41
C TYR A 343 -10.71 1.46 11.31
N GLY A 344 -11.39 1.42 12.46
CA GLY A 344 -12.78 1.01 12.58
C GLY A 344 -12.99 -0.50 12.49
N SER A 345 -12.00 -1.34 12.82
CA SER A 345 -12.15 -2.81 12.80
C SER A 345 -12.44 -3.44 14.17
N LYS A 346 -11.97 -2.85 15.28
CA LYS A 346 -12.04 -3.48 16.62
C LYS A 346 -12.88 -2.69 17.64
N THR A 347 -14.16 -3.02 17.76
CA THR A 347 -15.06 -2.43 18.77
C THR A 347 -14.58 -2.70 20.21
N THR A 348 -14.05 -3.89 20.48
CA THR A 348 -13.54 -4.29 21.81
C THR A 348 -12.37 -3.43 22.27
N ARG A 349 -11.52 -2.98 21.33
CA ARG A 349 -10.39 -2.10 21.62
C ARG A 349 -10.86 -0.70 22.03
N ILE A 350 -11.87 -0.17 21.33
CA ILE A 350 -12.48 1.13 21.66
C ILE A 350 -13.13 1.07 23.05
N LEU A 351 -13.94 0.05 23.31
CA LEU A 351 -14.59 -0.16 24.61
C LEU A 351 -13.57 -0.37 25.73
N GLY A 352 -12.53 -1.17 25.49
CA GLY A 352 -11.46 -1.38 26.45
C GLY A 352 -10.70 -0.10 26.78
N ALA A 353 -10.40 0.72 25.77
CA ALA A 353 -9.76 2.02 25.97
C ALA A 353 -10.66 3.00 26.73
N PHE A 354 -11.97 2.97 26.50
CA PHE A 354 -12.95 3.75 27.27
C PHE A 354 -12.96 3.36 28.75
N VAL A 355 -13.04 2.06 29.05
CA VAL A 355 -12.99 1.57 30.44
C VAL A 355 -11.64 1.93 31.07
N GLY A 356 -10.53 1.73 30.36
CA GLY A 356 -9.19 2.05 30.84
C GLY A 356 -8.99 3.54 31.12
N LEU A 357 -9.47 4.42 30.24
CA LEU A 357 -9.42 5.87 30.44
C LEU A 357 -10.20 6.27 31.68
N ASN A 358 -11.41 5.75 31.86
CA ASN A 358 -12.23 6.05 33.03
C ASN A 358 -11.59 5.56 34.33
N LEU A 359 -10.98 4.36 34.34
CA LEU A 359 -10.24 3.87 35.50
C LEU A 359 -9.02 4.74 35.81
N LEU A 360 -8.27 5.16 34.79
CA LEU A 360 -7.13 6.06 34.96
C LEU A 360 -7.54 7.38 35.60
N PHE A 361 -8.57 8.03 35.05
CA PHE A 361 -9.05 9.30 35.60
C PHE A 361 -9.68 9.14 36.98
N THR A 362 -10.37 8.04 37.24
CA THR A 362 -10.82 7.69 38.60
C THR A 362 -9.65 7.66 39.58
N ALA A 363 -8.54 6.98 39.23
CA ALA A 363 -7.35 6.95 40.06
C ALA A 363 -6.68 8.34 40.22
N LEU A 364 -6.62 9.13 39.14
CA LEU A 364 -6.09 10.50 39.19
C LEU A 364 -6.91 11.39 40.13
N TYR A 365 -8.23 11.32 40.04
CA TYR A 365 -9.15 12.07 40.90
C TYR A 365 -9.08 11.60 42.36
N LEU A 366 -8.86 10.30 42.59
CA LEU A 366 -8.75 9.73 43.93
C LEU A 366 -7.44 10.04 44.64
N TRP A 367 -6.33 10.00 43.92
CA TRP A 367 -5.00 9.92 44.54
C TRP A 367 -4.06 11.04 44.15
N VAL A 368 -4.27 11.67 42.99
CA VAL A 368 -3.35 12.70 42.49
C VAL A 368 -3.92 14.09 42.72
N VAL A 369 -5.14 14.36 42.27
CA VAL A 369 -5.78 15.67 42.39
C VAL A 369 -5.87 16.17 43.85
N PRO A 370 -6.17 15.32 44.86
CA PRO A 370 -6.20 15.76 46.26
C PRO A 370 -4.82 16.12 46.84
N LEU A 371 -3.72 15.71 46.21
CA LEU A 371 -2.36 16.04 46.66
C LEU A 371 -1.84 17.33 46.04
N LEU A 372 -2.58 17.94 45.11
CA LEU A 372 -2.14 19.14 44.40
C LEU A 372 -2.50 20.40 45.21
N PRO A 373 -1.58 21.40 45.27
CA PRO A 373 -1.83 22.62 46.01
C PRO A 373 -3.00 23.41 45.41
N THR A 374 -4.03 23.69 46.21
CA THR A 374 -5.18 24.50 45.80
C THR A 374 -4.96 25.99 46.09
N ILE A 375 -5.19 26.84 45.10
CA ILE A 375 -5.12 28.30 45.16
C ILE A 375 -6.42 28.90 45.74
N ARG A 376 -7.58 28.23 45.53
CA ARG A 376 -8.88 28.65 46.07
C ARG A 376 -9.20 27.95 47.40
N GLN A 377 -9.48 28.73 48.45
CA GLN A 377 -9.98 28.19 49.72
C GLN A 377 -11.36 27.51 49.52
N GLY A 378 -11.49 26.25 49.95
CA GLY A 378 -12.73 25.46 49.83
C GLY A 378 -12.83 24.55 48.59
N ALA A 379 -11.81 24.49 47.73
CA ALA A 379 -11.82 23.63 46.54
C ALA A 379 -11.66 22.13 46.85
N GLU A 380 -10.90 21.76 47.89
CA GLU A 380 -10.74 20.36 48.33
C GLU A 380 -12.06 19.66 48.74
N PRO A 381 -12.90 20.23 49.63
CA PRO A 381 -14.16 19.58 50.02
C PRO A 381 -15.17 19.51 48.86
N MET A 382 -15.14 20.45 47.92
CA MET A 382 -16.02 20.42 46.76
C MET A 382 -15.62 19.33 45.75
N PHE A 383 -14.32 19.05 45.60
CA PHE A 383 -13.87 17.95 44.74
C PHE A 383 -14.23 16.58 45.33
N GLN A 384 -14.14 16.45 46.66
CA GLN A 384 -14.65 15.29 47.39
C GLN A 384 -16.18 15.17 47.21
N GLU A 385 -16.94 16.26 47.28
CA GLU A 385 -18.40 16.25 47.06
C GLU A 385 -18.80 15.93 45.60
N LEU A 386 -17.98 16.36 44.62
CA LEU A 386 -18.15 16.04 43.20
C LEU A 386 -17.95 14.54 42.90
N MET A 387 -16.97 13.92 43.56
CA MET A 387 -16.62 12.51 43.34
C MET A 387 -17.39 11.55 44.28
N PHE A 388 -17.80 12.04 45.45
CA PHE A 388 -18.48 11.29 46.50
C PHE A 388 -19.71 12.07 46.94
N ASN A 389 -20.89 11.47 46.79
CA ASN A 389 -22.17 12.08 47.13
C ASN A 389 -22.33 12.25 48.66
N ASN A 390 -21.58 13.19 49.25
CA ASN A 390 -21.49 13.51 50.68
C ASN A 390 -21.23 12.33 51.64
N THR A 391 -20.51 11.31 51.17
CA THR A 391 -20.07 10.18 52.01
C THR A 391 -18.59 10.33 52.36
N THR A 392 -18.26 10.15 53.64
CA THR A 392 -16.89 10.25 54.17
C THR A 392 -16.00 9.04 53.82
N ILE A 393 -16.55 8.06 53.10
CA ILE A 393 -15.86 6.85 52.66
C ILE A 393 -15.60 7.01 51.16
N VAL A 394 -14.32 6.97 50.79
CA VAL A 394 -13.89 6.91 49.40
C VAL A 394 -14.36 5.56 48.83
N ASP A 395 -15.48 5.57 48.10
CA ASP A 395 -15.96 4.41 47.34
C ASP A 395 -15.41 4.46 45.90
N PRO A 396 -14.45 3.60 45.53
CA PRO A 396 -13.90 3.58 44.18
C PRO A 396 -14.97 3.31 43.10
N ALA A 397 -16.06 2.61 43.44
CA ALA A 397 -17.14 2.33 42.50
C ALA A 397 -17.95 3.61 42.20
N ALA A 398 -18.28 4.40 43.23
CA ALA A 398 -18.94 5.69 43.06
C ALA A 398 -18.07 6.67 42.25
N ALA A 399 -16.77 6.73 42.55
CA ALA A 399 -15.82 7.58 41.82
C ALA A 399 -15.69 7.17 40.34
N PHE A 400 -15.74 5.88 40.04
CA PHE A 400 -15.75 5.37 38.67
C PHE A 400 -17.03 5.77 37.92
N ILE A 401 -18.21 5.63 38.55
CA ILE A 401 -19.48 6.05 37.95
C ILE A 401 -19.47 7.55 37.65
N GLN A 402 -19.03 8.39 38.59
CA GLN A 402 -18.92 9.83 38.37
C GLN A 402 -17.94 10.17 37.24
N SER A 403 -16.78 9.49 37.18
CA SER A 403 -15.82 9.66 36.09
C SER A 403 -16.42 9.36 34.72
N ASN A 404 -17.25 8.30 34.61
CA ASN A 404 -17.96 7.97 33.37
C ASN A 404 -18.98 9.04 32.97
N LEU A 405 -19.69 9.64 33.93
CA LEU A 405 -20.66 10.69 33.65
C LEU A 405 -20.00 12.00 33.20
N ILE A 406 -18.83 12.31 33.78
CA ILE A 406 -17.99 13.46 33.38
C ILE A 406 -17.56 13.33 31.91
N VAL A 407 -17.14 12.14 31.48
CA VAL A 407 -16.70 11.88 30.09
C VAL A 407 -17.77 12.25 29.05
N PHE A 408 -19.05 12.04 29.36
CA PHE A 408 -20.15 12.37 28.47
C PHE A 408 -20.76 13.76 28.73
N SER A 409 -20.18 14.55 29.64
CA SER A 409 -20.74 15.82 30.11
C SER A 409 -22.20 15.70 30.59
N ILE A 410 -22.58 14.55 31.15
CA ILE A 410 -23.97 14.28 31.61
C ILE A 410 -24.21 14.89 33.00
N THR A 411 -23.15 15.06 33.80
CA THR A 411 -23.21 15.70 35.12
C THR A 411 -23.06 17.20 35.02
N ASP A 412 -23.92 17.95 35.73
CA ASP A 412 -23.69 19.35 36.11
C ASP A 412 -22.49 19.40 37.06
N VAL A 413 -21.29 19.26 36.51
CA VAL A 413 -20.07 19.57 37.24
C VAL A 413 -20.11 21.08 37.46
N ALA A 414 -20.40 21.52 38.68
CA ALA A 414 -20.32 22.92 39.07
C ALA A 414 -18.85 23.38 39.03
N THR A 415 -18.30 23.57 37.83
CA THR A 415 -16.90 23.96 37.60
C THR A 415 -16.60 25.39 38.04
N SER A 416 -17.62 26.17 38.39
CA SER A 416 -17.52 27.58 38.79
C SER A 416 -16.56 27.80 39.97
N ASN A 417 -16.41 26.79 40.82
CA ASN A 417 -15.63 26.85 42.05
C ASN A 417 -14.35 25.97 42.02
N LEU A 418 -14.08 25.25 40.93
CA LEU A 418 -12.83 24.47 40.78
C LEU A 418 -11.63 25.39 40.60
N ASP A 419 -10.48 24.96 41.12
CA ASP A 419 -9.20 25.60 40.84
C ASP A 419 -8.68 25.20 39.43
N TYR A 420 -7.75 25.98 38.88
CA TYR A 420 -7.29 25.85 37.50
C TYR A 420 -6.75 24.45 37.17
N ILE A 421 -6.03 23.82 38.10
CA ILE A 421 -5.40 22.50 37.87
C ILE A 421 -6.46 21.38 37.80
N PRO A 422 -7.34 21.17 38.80
CA PRO A 422 -8.45 20.22 38.69
C PRO A 422 -9.34 20.47 37.48
N MET A 423 -9.61 21.73 37.14
CA MET A 423 -10.39 22.09 35.96
C MET A 423 -9.71 21.62 34.66
N ALA A 424 -8.38 21.72 34.56
CA ALA A 424 -7.63 21.21 33.43
C ALA A 424 -7.72 19.68 33.31
N PHE A 425 -7.69 18.92 34.41
CA PHE A 425 -7.90 17.47 34.38
C PHE A 425 -9.29 17.10 33.86
N VAL A 426 -10.34 17.77 34.36
CA VAL A 426 -11.72 17.55 33.88
C VAL A 426 -11.84 17.87 32.39
N LEU A 427 -11.26 19.00 31.95
CA LEU A 427 -11.27 19.39 30.54
C LEU A 427 -10.58 18.34 29.65
N VAL A 428 -9.39 17.88 30.04
CA VAL A 428 -8.66 16.85 29.30
C VAL A 428 -9.46 15.54 29.27
N HIS A 429 -10.09 15.16 30.39
CA HIS A 429 -10.91 13.96 30.47
C HIS A 429 -12.10 14.01 29.51
N ILE A 430 -12.82 15.14 29.47
CA ILE A 430 -13.93 15.39 28.56
C ILE A 430 -13.47 15.33 27.09
N VAL A 431 -12.36 16.01 26.75
CA VAL A 431 -11.83 16.02 25.39
C VAL A 431 -11.47 14.60 24.94
N LEU A 432 -10.76 13.83 25.76
CA LEU A 432 -10.43 12.43 25.45
C LEU A 432 -11.68 11.56 25.35
N GLY A 433 -12.68 11.82 26.20
CA GLY A 433 -14.01 11.23 26.14
C GLY A 433 -14.71 11.40 24.79
N TYR A 434 -14.76 12.64 24.29
CA TYR A 434 -15.34 12.94 22.98
C TYR A 434 -14.55 12.29 21.83
N VAL A 435 -13.22 12.19 21.93
CA VAL A 435 -12.40 11.46 20.93
C VAL A 435 -12.78 9.98 20.88
N LEU A 436 -13.00 9.34 22.03
CA LEU A 436 -13.46 7.95 22.09
C LEU A 436 -14.89 7.78 21.58
N LEU A 437 -15.77 8.71 21.92
CA LEU A 437 -17.14 8.71 21.40
C LEU A 437 -17.15 8.84 19.87
N ALA A 438 -16.34 9.75 19.32
CA ALA A 438 -16.17 9.89 17.88
C ALA A 438 -15.67 8.57 17.26
N ALA A 439 -14.69 7.89 17.88
CA ALA A 439 -14.18 6.61 17.39
C ALA A 439 -15.26 5.53 17.38
N LEU A 440 -16.09 5.50 18.42
CA LEU A 440 -17.22 4.57 18.54
C LEU A 440 -18.30 4.86 17.50
N VAL A 441 -18.66 6.13 17.29
CA VAL A 441 -19.62 6.56 16.26
C VAL A 441 -19.10 6.20 14.87
N THR A 442 -17.83 6.45 14.57
CA THR A 442 -17.20 6.04 13.30
C THR A 442 -17.27 4.53 13.13
N ARG A 443 -17.00 3.74 14.18
CA ARG A 443 -17.14 2.28 14.12
C ARG A 443 -18.58 1.85 13.84
N PHE A 444 -19.57 2.47 14.49
CA PHE A 444 -20.98 2.18 14.22
C PHE A 444 -21.37 2.54 12.79
N ALA A 445 -20.97 3.72 12.30
CA ALA A 445 -21.22 4.13 10.92
C ALA A 445 -20.67 3.12 9.90
N ILE A 446 -19.43 2.66 10.12
CA ILE A 446 -18.80 1.60 9.33
C ILE A 446 -19.61 0.29 9.37
N MET A 447 -20.03 -0.12 10.57
CA MET A 447 -20.79 -1.36 10.75
C MET A 447 -22.15 -1.28 10.05
N PHE A 448 -22.82 -0.14 10.09
CA PHE A 448 -24.09 0.07 9.40
C PHE A 448 -23.93 0.17 7.88
N GLN A 449 -22.83 0.73 7.38
CA GLN A 449 -22.51 0.71 5.94
C GLN A 449 -22.30 -0.72 5.45
N SER A 450 -21.62 -1.58 6.22
CA SER A 450 -21.43 -2.99 5.87
C SER A 450 -22.72 -3.84 5.94
N LEU A 451 -23.79 -3.31 6.55
CA LEU A 451 -25.11 -3.95 6.65
C LEU A 451 -26.10 -3.41 5.61
N SER A 452 -25.73 -2.38 4.85
CA SER A 452 -26.54 -1.89 3.73
C SER A 452 -26.44 -2.90 2.58
N PRO A 453 -27.57 -3.48 2.13
CA PRO A 453 -27.58 -4.47 1.04
C PRO A 453 -27.09 -3.89 -0.29
#